data_AF-A0A7C6Z5V8-F1
#
_entry.id   AF-A0A7C6Z5V8-F1
#
_cell.length_a   1.000
_cell.length_b   1.000
_cell.length_c   1.000
_cell.angle_alpha   90.00
_cell.angle_beta   90.00
_cell.angle_gamma   90.00
#
_symmetry.space_group_name_H-M   'P 1'
#
loop_
_entity.id
_entity.type
_entity.pdbx_description
1 polymer ?
#
loop_
_entity_poly.entity_id
_entity_poly.type
_entity_poly.pdbx_seq_one_letter_code
_entity_poly.pdbx_strand_id
1 'polypeptide(L)'
;MFLDNLPRKILEAKGQAEQLLQLQEKTLLDIAEYNHAKVLEAFQEERVSTYHLQGSTGYGLGDSGRETLDRVMARILGTEAALVRGQFVSGTHAIATALFAVLRPGDHFISVTGDPYDTLEEVIGIRGTGQGSLKDFGVAYD
;
A
#
# COMPACT_ATOMS: atom_id res chain seq x y z
N MET A 1 20.77 -31.13 0.94
CA MET A 1 19.93 -29.92 0.84
C MET A 1 20.22 -29.07 2.09
N PHE A 2 20.21 -27.72 2.05
CA PHE A 2 20.53 -26.89 3.23
C PHE A 2 19.68 -27.25 4.47
N LEU A 3 18.44 -27.66 4.25
CA LEU A 3 17.49 -28.08 5.27
C LEU A 3 17.86 -29.41 5.96
N ASP A 4 18.65 -30.28 5.31
CA ASP A 4 19.02 -31.59 5.86
C ASP A 4 20.15 -31.49 6.90
N ASN A 5 20.84 -30.35 6.96
CA ASN A 5 22.00 -30.11 7.82
C ASN A 5 21.70 -29.18 9.01
N LEU A 6 20.42 -28.88 9.28
CA LEU A 6 20.04 -28.03 10.40
C LEU A 6 20.24 -28.75 11.75
N PRO A 7 20.66 -28.04 12.82
CA PRO A 7 20.68 -28.60 14.16
C PRO A 7 19.34 -29.21 14.54
N ARG A 8 19.36 -30.37 15.19
CA ARG A 8 18.16 -31.13 15.60
C ARG A 8 17.11 -30.28 16.32
N LYS A 9 17.55 -29.38 17.21
CA LYS A 9 16.67 -28.45 17.94
C LYS A 9 15.85 -27.54 17.01
N ILE A 10 16.44 -27.11 15.88
CA ILE A 10 15.76 -26.29 14.88
C ILE A 10 14.74 -27.12 14.10
N LEU A 11 15.09 -28.36 13.73
CA LEU A 11 14.17 -29.26 13.03
C LEU A 11 12.94 -29.60 13.89
N GLU A 12 13.14 -29.86 15.18
CA GLU A 12 12.05 -30.11 16.13
C GLU A 12 11.17 -28.87 16.33
N ALA A 13 11.78 -27.68 16.50
CA ALA A 13 11.04 -26.42 16.62
C ALA A 13 10.24 -26.08 15.34
N LYS A 14 10.82 -26.34 14.16
CA LYS A 14 10.13 -26.19 12.86
C LYS A 14 8.89 -27.08 12.80
N GLY A 15 9.03 -28.37 13.10
CA GLY A 15 7.90 -29.31 13.04
C GLY A 15 6.77 -28.93 13.99
N GLN A 16 7.10 -28.47 15.21
CA GLN A 16 6.12 -27.95 16.16
C GLN A 16 5.43 -26.68 15.64
N ALA A 17 6.19 -25.74 15.07
CA ALA A 17 5.63 -24.53 14.49
C ALA A 17 4.69 -24.83 13.32
N GLU A 18 5.06 -25.74 12.42
CA GLU A 18 4.22 -26.16 11.30
C GLU A 18 2.90 -26.78 11.79
N GLN A 19 2.94 -27.66 12.80
CA GLN A 19 1.73 -28.22 13.39
C GLN A 19 0.82 -27.17 14.01
N LEU A 20 1.39 -26.17 14.70
CA LEU A 20 0.60 -25.08 15.29
C LEU A 20 -0.05 -24.20 14.22
N LEU A 21 0.63 -23.97 13.09
CA LEU A 21 0.17 -23.10 12.00
C LEU A 21 -0.92 -23.73 11.11
N GLN A 22 -1.05 -25.06 11.11
CA GLN A 22 -2.11 -25.77 10.36
C GLN A 22 -3.52 -25.30 10.74
N LEU A 23 -3.71 -24.84 11.98
CA LEU A 23 -5.01 -24.34 12.44
C LEU A 23 -5.41 -23.01 11.78
N GLN A 24 -4.44 -22.20 11.37
CA GLN A 24 -4.64 -20.90 10.73
C GLN A 24 -4.67 -21.01 9.20
N GLU A 25 -4.02 -22.04 8.64
CA GLU A 25 -3.81 -22.20 7.20
C GLU A 25 -5.11 -22.14 6.40
N LYS A 26 -6.15 -22.86 6.83
CA LYS A 26 -7.44 -22.85 6.15
C LYS A 26 -8.02 -21.44 6.02
N THR A 27 -8.01 -20.67 7.11
CA THR A 27 -8.57 -19.30 7.11
C THR A 27 -7.78 -18.39 6.18
N LEU A 28 -6.45 -18.52 6.17
CA LEU A 28 -5.58 -17.74 5.29
C LEU A 28 -5.82 -18.08 3.81
N LEU A 29 -6.00 -19.36 3.49
CA LEU A 29 -6.30 -19.82 2.14
C LEU A 29 -7.66 -19.32 1.65
N ASP A 30 -8.70 -19.41 2.49
CA ASP A 30 -10.04 -18.91 2.16
C ASP A 30 -10.01 -17.39 1.86
N ILE A 31 -9.27 -16.61 2.68
CA ILE A 31 -9.06 -15.17 2.46
C ILE A 31 -8.27 -14.90 1.17
N ALA A 32 -7.23 -15.69 0.90
CA ALA A 32 -6.41 -15.54 -0.30
C ALA A 32 -7.21 -15.85 -1.57
N GLU A 33 -8.01 -16.92 -1.56
CA GLU A 33 -8.87 -17.32 -2.69
C GLU A 33 -9.91 -16.24 -2.98
N TYR A 34 -10.59 -15.73 -1.95
CA TYR A 34 -11.53 -14.62 -2.09
C TYR A 34 -10.87 -13.39 -2.71
N ASN A 35 -9.72 -12.96 -2.17
CA ASN A 35 -9.02 -11.79 -2.70
C ASN A 35 -8.48 -12.00 -4.11
N HIS A 36 -8.08 -13.23 -4.46
CA HIS A 36 -7.68 -13.57 -5.82
C HIS A 36 -8.84 -13.43 -6.80
N ALA A 37 -10.02 -13.98 -6.46
CA ALA A 37 -11.23 -13.84 -7.27
C ALA A 37 -11.64 -12.37 -7.42
N LYS A 38 -11.60 -11.58 -6.34
CA LYS A 38 -11.90 -10.13 -6.35
C LYS A 38 -10.97 -9.36 -7.31
N VAL A 39 -9.68 -9.64 -7.28
CA VAL A 39 -8.71 -9.00 -8.20
C VAL A 39 -8.97 -9.43 -9.64
N LEU A 40 -9.22 -10.73 -9.88
CA LEU A 40 -9.51 -11.25 -11.20
C LEU A 40 -10.78 -10.62 -11.80
N GLU A 41 -11.84 -10.50 -11.01
CA GLU A 41 -13.09 -9.84 -11.41
C GLU A 41 -12.85 -8.36 -11.79
N ALA A 42 -12.08 -7.61 -10.98
CA ALA A 42 -11.75 -6.21 -11.29
C ALA A 42 -11.01 -6.05 -12.63
N PHE A 43 -10.10 -6.97 -12.95
CA PHE A 43 -9.41 -7.00 -14.25
C PHE A 43 -10.36 -7.32 -15.42
N GLN A 44 -11.31 -8.24 -15.22
CA GLN A 44 -12.29 -8.62 -16.23
C GLN A 44 -13.29 -7.49 -16.51
N GLU A 45 -13.80 -6.84 -15.46
CA GLU A 45 -14.74 -5.72 -15.55
C GLU A 45 -14.12 -4.52 -16.28
N GLU A 46 -12.85 -4.22 -16.02
CA GLU A 46 -12.10 -3.17 -16.71
C GLU A 46 -11.50 -3.61 -18.05
N ARG A 47 -11.80 -4.85 -18.48
CA ARG A 47 -11.41 -5.42 -19.78
C ARG A 47 -9.92 -5.27 -20.07
N VAL A 48 -9.09 -5.55 -19.06
CA VAL A 48 -7.64 -5.49 -19.18
C VAL A 48 -7.16 -6.42 -20.30
N SER A 49 -6.20 -5.95 -21.09
CA SER A 49 -5.72 -6.64 -22.29
C SER A 49 -4.31 -6.18 -22.62
N THR A 50 -3.67 -6.81 -23.60
CA THR A 50 -2.32 -6.46 -24.05
C THR A 50 -2.21 -5.02 -24.57
N TYR A 51 -3.32 -4.41 -25.00
CA TYR A 51 -3.38 -3.00 -25.37
C TYR A 51 -2.98 -2.07 -24.20
N HIS A 52 -3.39 -2.41 -22.98
CA HIS A 52 -3.09 -1.64 -21.77
C HIS A 52 -1.63 -1.79 -21.31
N LEU A 53 -0.83 -2.65 -21.95
CA LEU A 53 0.55 -2.95 -21.57
C LEU A 53 1.60 -2.23 -22.43
N GLN A 54 1.18 -1.34 -23.34
CA GLN A 54 2.08 -0.70 -24.31
C GLN A 54 2.97 0.40 -23.70
N GLY A 55 2.64 0.89 -22.50
CA GLY A 55 3.35 1.99 -21.85
C GLY A 55 3.19 3.33 -22.59
N SER A 56 3.67 4.41 -21.98
CA SER A 56 3.67 5.74 -22.58
C SER A 56 5.02 6.43 -22.41
N THR A 57 5.28 7.43 -23.26
CA THR A 57 6.51 8.25 -23.22
C THR A 57 6.16 9.73 -23.22
N GLY A 58 7.14 10.58 -22.89
CA GLY A 58 6.95 12.03 -22.82
C GLY A 58 5.90 12.41 -21.77
N TYR A 59 4.91 13.22 -22.16
CA TYR A 59 3.85 13.67 -21.26
C TYR A 59 2.88 12.56 -20.82
N GLY A 60 2.79 11.45 -21.56
CA GLY A 60 1.87 10.36 -21.25
C GLY A 60 0.39 10.78 -21.28
N LEU A 61 0.00 11.58 -22.26
CA LEU A 61 -1.41 11.94 -22.49
C LEU A 61 -2.15 10.76 -23.12
N GLY A 62 -3.37 10.49 -22.65
CA GLY A 62 -4.20 9.38 -23.16
C GLY A 62 -3.60 7.99 -22.89
N ASP A 63 -2.86 7.84 -21.79
CA ASP A 63 -2.31 6.55 -21.37
C ASP A 63 -3.43 5.65 -20.82
N SER A 64 -3.97 4.82 -21.71
CA SER A 64 -5.05 3.90 -21.39
C SER A 64 -4.66 2.86 -20.34
N GLY A 65 -3.39 2.44 -20.32
CA GLY A 65 -2.88 1.48 -19.33
C GLY A 65 -2.91 2.06 -17.93
N ARG A 66 -2.39 3.28 -17.77
CA ARG A 66 -2.39 4.01 -16.51
C ARG A 66 -3.80 4.31 -16.02
N GLU A 67 -4.68 4.81 -16.89
CA GLU A 67 -6.06 5.13 -16.53
C GLU A 67 -6.87 3.89 -16.17
N THR A 68 -6.63 2.77 -16.85
CA THR A 68 -7.31 1.50 -16.54
C THR A 68 -6.81 0.91 -15.24
N LEU A 69 -5.51 1.02 -14.93
CA LEU A 69 -4.96 0.58 -13.65
C LEU A 69 -5.60 1.33 -12.46
N ASP A 70 -5.86 2.63 -12.60
CA ASP A 70 -6.58 3.39 -11.57
C ASP A 70 -7.98 2.83 -11.33
N ARG A 71 -8.73 2.54 -12.39
CA ARG A 71 -10.09 2.00 -12.26
C ARG A 71 -10.10 0.59 -11.69
N VAL A 72 -9.14 -0.26 -12.08
CA VAL A 72 -8.95 -1.60 -11.49
C VAL A 72 -8.69 -1.47 -9.99
N MET A 73 -7.78 -0.59 -9.57
CA MET A 73 -7.46 -0.41 -8.15
C MET A 73 -8.65 0.15 -7.36
N ALA A 74 -9.38 1.12 -7.94
CA ALA A 74 -10.59 1.67 -7.34
C ALA A 74 -11.64 0.57 -7.09
N ARG A 75 -11.85 -0.33 -8.05
CA ARG A 75 -12.74 -1.50 -7.87
C ARG A 75 -12.26 -2.45 -6.77
N ILE A 76 -10.97 -2.78 -6.74
CA ILE A 76 -10.40 -3.68 -5.73
C ILE A 76 -10.58 -3.14 -4.30
N LEU A 77 -10.43 -1.82 -4.13
CA LEU A 77 -10.56 -1.12 -2.86
C LEU A 77 -12.00 -0.71 -2.53
N GLY A 78 -12.92 -0.76 -3.49
CA GLY A 78 -14.29 -0.29 -3.31
C GLY A 78 -14.40 1.24 -3.20
N THR A 79 -13.54 1.99 -3.89
CA THR A 79 -13.51 3.46 -3.88
C THR A 79 -13.99 4.05 -5.21
N GLU A 80 -14.36 5.33 -5.20
CA GLU A 80 -14.79 6.05 -6.40
C GLU A 80 -13.63 6.28 -7.39
N ALA A 81 -12.41 6.46 -6.85
CA ALA A 81 -11.20 6.69 -7.61
C ALA A 81 -9.99 6.10 -6.90
N ALA A 82 -8.92 5.89 -7.66
CA ALA A 82 -7.59 5.53 -7.16
C ALA A 82 -6.52 6.25 -7.99
N LEU A 83 -5.31 6.34 -7.43
CA LEU A 83 -4.16 6.95 -8.08
C LEU A 83 -2.94 6.03 -7.94
N VAL A 84 -2.68 5.21 -8.96
CA VAL A 84 -1.58 4.22 -8.96
C VAL A 84 -0.48 4.67 -9.91
N ARG A 85 0.67 5.02 -9.35
CA ARG A 85 1.71 5.76 -10.08
C ARG A 85 3.11 5.26 -9.74
N GLY A 86 3.93 5.05 -10.77
CA GLY A 86 5.38 4.81 -10.60
C GLY A 86 6.15 6.05 -10.16
N GLN A 87 5.50 7.23 -10.16
CA GLN A 87 6.06 8.49 -9.69
C GLN A 87 6.19 8.56 -8.15
N PHE A 88 5.44 7.73 -7.42
CA PHE A 88 5.62 7.60 -5.97
C PHE A 88 6.88 6.78 -5.69
N VAL A 89 7.87 7.42 -5.04
CA VAL A 89 9.14 6.78 -4.68
C VAL A 89 9.02 5.82 -3.49
N SER A 90 7.95 5.92 -2.69
CA SER A 90 7.71 5.08 -1.52
C SER A 90 6.25 5.17 -1.03
N GLY A 91 5.88 4.28 -0.09
CA GLY A 91 4.59 4.37 0.61
C GLY A 91 4.45 5.65 1.44
N THR A 92 5.53 6.10 2.09
CA THR A 92 5.54 7.38 2.83
C THR A 92 5.28 8.56 1.91
N HIS A 93 5.82 8.55 0.67
CA HIS A 93 5.50 9.59 -0.31
C HIS A 93 4.00 9.57 -0.65
N ALA A 94 3.40 8.40 -0.91
CA ALA A 94 1.96 8.33 -1.22
C ALA A 94 1.08 8.88 -0.08
N ILE A 95 1.39 8.55 1.18
CA ILE A 95 0.66 9.07 2.35
C ILE A 95 0.87 10.59 2.49
N ALA A 96 2.12 11.05 2.39
CA ALA A 96 2.43 12.48 2.45
C ALA A 96 1.66 13.27 1.37
N THR A 97 1.66 12.79 0.12
CA THR A 97 0.89 13.42 -0.96
C THR A 97 -0.59 13.52 -0.62
N ALA A 98 -1.20 12.46 -0.07
CA ALA A 98 -2.60 12.50 0.34
C ALA A 98 -2.86 13.55 1.43
N LEU A 99 -2.01 13.60 2.47
CA LEU A 99 -2.13 14.56 3.57
C LEU A 99 -1.98 16.00 3.08
N PHE A 100 -0.93 16.32 2.32
CA PHE A 100 -0.72 17.66 1.76
C PHE A 100 -1.81 18.06 0.75
N ALA A 101 -2.41 17.10 0.03
CA ALA A 101 -3.47 17.39 -0.93
C ALA A 101 -4.77 17.85 -0.24
N VAL A 102 -5.09 17.31 0.94
CA VAL A 102 -6.36 17.57 1.63
C VAL A 102 -6.28 18.59 2.76
N LEU A 103 -5.13 18.73 3.43
CA LEU A 103 -4.95 19.66 4.55
C LEU A 103 -4.53 21.06 4.08
N ARG A 104 -4.97 22.09 4.80
CA ARG A 104 -4.71 23.51 4.55
C ARG A 104 -4.20 24.21 5.81
N PRO A 105 -3.53 25.38 5.68
CA PRO A 105 -3.11 26.15 6.85
C PRO A 105 -4.29 26.45 7.79
N GLY A 106 -4.13 26.14 9.08
CA GLY A 106 -5.19 26.25 10.09
C GLY A 106 -5.97 24.97 10.34
N ASP A 107 -5.83 23.94 9.49
CA ASP A 107 -6.42 22.62 9.74
C ASP A 107 -5.68 21.87 10.86
N HIS A 108 -6.33 20.83 11.37
CA HIS A 108 -5.79 19.96 12.41
C HIS A 108 -5.81 18.50 11.94
N PHE A 109 -4.65 17.86 11.94
CA PHE A 109 -4.50 16.42 11.71
C PHE A 109 -4.46 15.68 13.04
N ILE A 110 -5.32 14.67 13.22
CA ILE A 110 -5.41 13.87 14.45
C ILE A 110 -5.09 12.41 14.14
N SER A 111 -4.12 11.83 14.83
CA SER A 111 -3.85 10.38 14.74
C SER A 111 -4.65 9.59 15.77
N VAL A 112 -5.68 8.87 15.32
CA VAL A 112 -6.57 8.11 16.23
C VAL A 112 -6.03 6.75 16.68
N THR A 113 -4.86 6.34 16.16
CA THR A 113 -4.22 5.04 16.46
C THR A 113 -2.93 5.18 17.26
N GLY A 114 -2.68 6.35 17.85
CA GLY A 114 -1.44 6.70 18.55
C GLY A 114 -0.39 7.28 17.60
N ASP A 115 0.88 7.25 18.03
CA ASP A 115 1.96 7.87 17.25
C ASP A 115 2.10 7.25 15.86
N PRO A 116 2.27 8.06 14.81
CA PRO A 116 2.52 7.59 13.46
C PRO A 116 3.88 6.90 13.40
N TYR A 117 4.08 6.04 12.39
CA TYR A 117 5.37 5.40 12.20
C TYR A 117 6.47 6.41 11.85
N ASP A 118 7.70 6.10 12.23
CA ASP A 118 8.87 7.00 12.26
C ASP A 118 9.07 7.91 11.04
N THR A 119 8.89 7.42 9.81
CA THR A 119 9.12 8.24 8.61
C THR A 119 8.04 9.30 8.37
N LEU A 120 6.85 9.16 8.97
CA LEU A 120 5.80 10.19 8.91
C LEU A 120 6.03 11.32 9.91
N GLU A 121 6.84 11.12 10.95
CA GLU A 121 7.11 12.18 11.94
C GLU A 121 7.68 13.45 11.29
N GLU A 122 8.56 13.30 10.29
CA GLU A 122 9.17 14.41 9.54
C GLU A 122 8.19 15.05 8.55
N VAL A 123 7.28 14.26 7.97
CA VAL A 123 6.20 14.75 7.10
C VAL A 123 5.25 15.63 7.90
N ILE A 124 4.91 15.22 9.12
CA ILE A 124 3.98 15.93 10.00
C ILE A 124 4.66 17.14 10.67
N GLY A 125 5.95 17.03 11.00
CA GLY A 125 6.69 18.05 11.75
C GLY A 125 6.72 17.79 13.26
N ILE A 126 6.60 16.52 13.66
CA ILE A 126 6.88 16.05 15.02
C ILE A 126 8.40 16.02 15.25
N ARG A 127 9.13 15.55 14.23
CA ARG A 127 10.60 15.49 14.21
C ARG A 127 11.15 16.34 13.07
N GLY A 128 12.27 17.00 13.33
CA GLY A 128 12.91 17.89 12.35
C GLY A 128 12.21 19.24 12.22
N THR A 129 12.87 20.20 11.58
CA THR A 129 12.35 21.57 11.38
C THR A 129 12.82 22.13 10.04
N GLY A 130 11.98 22.89 9.34
CA GLY A 130 12.37 23.63 8.13
C GLY A 130 12.55 22.78 6.88
N GLN A 131 11.83 21.65 6.79
CA GLN A 131 11.86 20.73 5.64
C GLN A 131 10.56 20.77 4.82
N GLY A 132 9.63 21.67 5.16
CA GLY A 132 8.33 21.77 4.48
C GLY A 132 7.32 20.75 5.01
N SER A 133 7.35 20.49 6.32
CA SER A 133 6.40 19.62 7.01
C SER A 133 4.99 20.24 7.08
N LEU A 134 3.96 19.44 7.36
CA LEU A 134 2.59 19.94 7.55
C LEU A 134 2.54 21.08 8.59
N LYS A 135 3.31 20.96 9.68
CA LYS A 135 3.47 22.01 10.69
C LYS A 135 4.10 23.30 10.14
N ASP A 136 5.09 23.21 9.25
CA ASP A 136 5.68 24.38 8.58
C ASP A 136 4.64 25.11 7.70
N PHE A 137 3.64 24.39 7.20
CA PHE A 137 2.48 24.94 6.47
C PHE A 137 1.32 25.38 7.37
N GLY A 138 1.49 25.37 8.70
CA GLY A 138 0.48 25.84 9.66
C GLY A 138 -0.63 24.83 9.93
N VAL A 139 -0.40 23.55 9.68
CA VAL A 139 -1.31 22.47 10.09
C VAL A 139 -0.92 21.97 11.48
N ALA A 140 -1.88 21.95 12.41
CA ALA A 140 -1.66 21.42 13.75
C ALA A 140 -1.72 19.89 13.76
N TYR A 141 -1.03 19.26 14.71
CA TYR A 141 -1.03 17.80 14.89
C TYR A 141 -1.26 17.44 16.36
N ASP A 142 -2.18 16.50 16.59
CA ASP A 142 -2.40 15.80 17.87
C ASP A 142 -2.31 14.27 17.69
#